data_AF-A0A976DJC9-F1
#
_entry.id   AF-A0A976DJC9-F1
#
_cell.length_a   1.000
_cell.length_b   1.000
_cell.length_c   1.000
_cell.angle_alpha   90.00
_cell.angle_beta   90.00
_cell.angle_gamma   90.00
#
_symmetry.space_group_name_H-M   'P 1'
#
loop_
_entity.id
_entity.type
_entity.pdbx_description
1 polymer ?
#
loop_
_entity_poly.entity_id
_entity_poly.type
_entity_poly.pdbx_seq_one_letter_code
_entity_poly.pdbx_strand_id
1 'polypeptide(L)'
;MTRGRRAPDAESGFTLIEVIVAVVIAAMCLTALAGVFSGGTRAAGIAADLSRASTLAQSLLSGAGIEKPLTDGVESGAEGESLTWTVTVIDEPTEDSDNPIRPPYLLKRVTAKVIVGSTASRNSTDAQRSVELTTLRAVPRPPLAQ
;
A
#
# COMPACT_ATOMS: atom_id res chain seq x y z
N MET A 1 -30.14 -56.16 -58.44
CA MET A 1 -30.22 -54.69 -58.39
C MET A 1 -29.44 -54.18 -57.19
N THR A 2 -28.57 -53.19 -57.43
CA THR A 2 -27.97 -52.21 -56.49
C THR A 2 -27.19 -52.72 -55.27
N ARG A 3 -25.88 -52.97 -55.45
CA ARG A 3 -24.92 -52.97 -54.34
C ARG A 3 -24.54 -51.51 -54.04
N GLY A 4 -25.00 -50.99 -52.90
CA GLY A 4 -24.70 -49.62 -52.46
C GLY A 4 -23.20 -49.42 -52.24
N ARG A 5 -22.64 -48.44 -52.94
CA ARG A 5 -21.24 -48.03 -52.80
C ARG A 5 -21.12 -47.18 -51.53
N ARG A 6 -20.58 -47.73 -50.45
CA ARG A 6 -20.13 -46.91 -49.30
C ARG A 6 -18.99 -46.02 -49.80
N ALA A 7 -19.13 -44.70 -49.62
CA ALA A 7 -18.01 -43.79 -49.77
C ALA A 7 -16.96 -44.15 -48.72
N PRO A 8 -15.66 -44.11 -49.04
CA PRO A 8 -14.62 -44.27 -48.03
C PRO A 8 -14.76 -43.13 -47.03
N ASP A 9 -14.94 -43.48 -45.77
CA ASP A 9 -14.77 -42.54 -44.66
C ASP A 9 -13.35 -41.98 -44.74
N ALA A 10 -13.24 -40.67 -44.95
CA ALA A 10 -11.95 -40.00 -44.90
C ALA A 10 -11.47 -40.05 -43.45
N GLU A 11 -10.58 -40.99 -43.13
CA GLU A 11 -9.85 -40.97 -41.87
C GLU A 11 -9.06 -39.66 -41.78
N SER A 12 -9.63 -38.68 -41.07
CA SER A 12 -8.93 -37.46 -40.69
C SER A 12 -7.97 -37.78 -39.55
N GLY A 13 -6.83 -38.37 -39.89
CA GLY A 13 -5.72 -38.52 -38.96
C GLY A 13 -5.20 -37.16 -38.52
N PHE A 14 -5.00 -36.98 -37.21
CA PHE A 14 -4.36 -35.79 -36.65
C PHE A 14 -3.00 -35.57 -37.34
N THR A 15 -2.80 -34.36 -37.86
CA THR A 15 -1.55 -34.04 -38.55
C THR A 15 -0.44 -33.75 -37.54
N LEU A 16 0.82 -34.09 -37.85
CA LEU A 16 1.97 -33.76 -36.99
C LEU A 16 2.03 -32.25 -36.70
N ILE A 17 1.68 -31.43 -37.70
CA ILE A 17 1.65 -29.98 -37.57
C ILE A 17 0.59 -29.50 -36.57
N GLU A 18 -0.53 -30.21 -36.42
CA GLU A 18 -1.58 -29.86 -35.47
C GLU A 18 -1.12 -30.01 -34.01
N VAL A 19 -0.41 -31.10 -33.69
CA VAL A 19 0.18 -31.27 -32.35
C VAL A 19 1.21 -30.19 -32.07
N ILE A 20 2.05 -29.85 -33.05
CA ILE A 20 3.04 -28.78 -32.93
C ILE A 20 2.35 -27.43 -32.70
N VAL A 21 1.34 -27.10 -33.51
CA VAL A 21 0.57 -25.85 -33.37
C VAL A 21 -0.12 -25.78 -32.01
N ALA A 22 -0.72 -26.88 -31.53
CA ALA A 22 -1.35 -26.94 -30.22
C ALA A 22 -0.34 -26.68 -29.09
N VAL A 23 0.85 -27.28 -29.16
CA VAL A 23 1.93 -27.06 -28.19
C VAL A 23 2.44 -25.61 -28.23
N VAL A 24 2.57 -25.03 -29.42
CA VAL A 24 2.98 -23.62 -29.59
C VAL A 24 1.96 -22.68 -28.96
N ILE A 25 0.67 -22.86 -29.25
CA ILE A 25 -0.40 -22.05 -28.65
C ILE A 25 -0.41 -22.24 -27.13
N ALA A 26 -0.29 -23.48 -26.64
CA ALA A 26 -0.24 -23.75 -25.21
C ALA A 26 0.95 -23.04 -24.54
N ALA A 27 2.14 -23.09 -25.14
CA ALA A 27 3.32 -22.39 -24.63
C ALA A 27 3.12 -20.87 -24.57
N MET A 28 2.49 -20.28 -25.59
CA MET A 28 2.15 -18.85 -25.61
C MET A 28 1.16 -18.50 -24.50
N CYS A 29 0.10 -19.30 -24.31
CA CYS A 29 -0.88 -19.10 -23.25
C CYS A 29 -0.23 -19.21 -21.86
N LEU A 30 0.58 -20.24 -21.62
CA LEU A 30 1.29 -20.42 -20.34
C LEU A 30 2.23 -19.25 -20.05
N THR A 31 2.94 -18.75 -21.06
CA THR A 31 3.82 -17.58 -20.91
C THR A 31 3.02 -16.34 -20.52
N ALA A 32 1.88 -16.09 -21.19
CA ALA A 32 1.01 -14.97 -20.84
C ALA A 32 0.46 -15.09 -19.40
N LEU A 33 0.02 -16.30 -19.00
CA LEU A 33 -0.47 -16.57 -17.63
C LEU A 33 0.62 -16.36 -16.58
N ALA A 34 1.84 -16.84 -16.84
CA ALA A 34 2.97 -16.64 -15.94
C ALA A 34 3.29 -15.15 -15.75
N GLY A 35 3.19 -14.34 -16.82
CA GLY A 35 3.33 -12.89 -16.75
C GLY A 35 2.30 -12.23 -15.84
N VAL A 36 1.01 -12.56 -16.02
CA VAL A 36 -0.09 -12.03 -15.19
C VAL A 36 0.07 -12.45 -13.73
N PHE A 37 0.41 -13.72 -13.47
CA PHE A 37 0.61 -14.22 -12.12
C PHE A 37 1.80 -13.55 -11.42
N SER A 38 2.92 -13.36 -12.14
CA SER A 38 4.09 -12.64 -11.64
C SER A 38 3.77 -11.18 -11.32
N GLY A 39 2.94 -10.53 -12.15
CA GLY A 39 2.42 -9.19 -11.86
C GLY A 39 1.54 -9.15 -10.62
N GLY A 40 0.60 -10.09 -10.52
CA GLY A 40 -0.33 -10.19 -9.38
C GLY A 40 0.37 -10.44 -8.05
N THR A 41 1.36 -11.34 -8.01
CA THR A 41 2.16 -11.61 -6.81
C THR A 41 2.96 -10.39 -6.36
N ARG A 42 3.57 -9.65 -7.31
CA ARG A 42 4.25 -8.39 -6.99
C ARG A 42 3.29 -7.33 -6.45
N ALA A 43 2.13 -7.17 -7.08
CA ALA A 43 1.10 -6.24 -6.63
C ALA A 43 0.58 -6.58 -5.22
N ALA A 44 0.37 -7.86 -4.93
CA ALA A 44 -0.03 -8.33 -3.61
C ALA A 44 1.04 -8.03 -2.54
N GLY A 45 2.33 -8.21 -2.87
CA GLY A 45 3.43 -7.83 -1.98
C GLY A 45 3.43 -6.33 -1.65
N ILE A 46 3.28 -5.48 -2.67
CA ILE A 46 3.19 -4.02 -2.48
C ILE A 46 1.98 -3.64 -1.61
N ALA A 47 0.83 -4.25 -1.86
CA ALA A 47 -0.38 -3.99 -1.06
C ALA A 47 -0.19 -4.40 0.40
N ALA A 48 0.48 -5.53 0.66
CA ALA A 48 0.80 -5.98 2.01
C ALA A 48 1.72 -5.00 2.75
N ASP A 49 2.75 -4.48 2.07
CA ASP A 49 3.67 -3.50 2.66
C ASP A 49 2.97 -2.18 2.99
N LEU A 50 2.13 -1.67 2.09
CA LEU A 50 1.32 -0.47 2.34
C LEU A 50 0.30 -0.68 3.46
N SER A 51 -0.30 -1.87 3.56
CA SER A 51 -1.21 -2.20 4.66
C SER A 51 -0.48 -2.18 6.00
N ARG A 52 0.74 -2.73 6.08
CA ARG A 52 1.57 -2.68 7.29
C ARG A 52 1.96 -1.25 7.66
N ALA A 53 2.38 -0.46 6.68
CA ALA A 53 2.71 0.95 6.88
C ALA A 53 1.50 1.76 7.38
N SER A 54 0.30 1.49 6.84
CA SER A 54 -0.94 2.13 7.29
C SER A 54 -1.29 1.75 8.72
N THR A 55 -1.21 0.46 9.07
CA THR A 55 -1.45 0.00 10.45
C THR A 55 -0.47 0.65 11.42
N LEU A 56 0.81 0.76 11.06
CA LEU A 56 1.81 1.44 11.88
C LEU A 56 1.49 2.93 12.05
N ALA A 57 1.17 3.64 10.97
CA ALA A 57 0.77 5.04 11.02
C ALA A 57 -0.46 5.26 11.91
N GLN A 58 -1.47 4.38 11.82
CA GLN A 58 -2.66 4.42 12.68
C GLN A 58 -2.32 4.16 14.14
N SER A 59 -1.40 3.22 14.42
CA SER A 59 -0.92 2.94 15.78
C SER A 59 -0.23 4.16 16.38
N LEU A 60 0.67 4.80 15.62
CA LEU A 60 1.38 6.02 16.03
C LEU A 60 0.41 7.17 16.35
N LEU A 61 -0.58 7.40 15.49
CA LEU A 61 -1.61 8.43 15.73
C LEU A 61 -2.54 8.09 16.91
N SER A 62 -2.79 6.81 17.15
CA SER A 62 -3.65 6.35 18.24
C SER A 62 -2.95 6.51 19.60
N GLY A 63 -1.65 6.22 19.68
CA GLY A 63 -0.84 6.44 20.89
C GLY A 63 -0.55 7.91 21.18
N ALA A 64 -0.48 8.76 20.15
CA ALA A 64 -0.21 10.19 20.29
C ALA A 64 -1.28 10.90 21.15
N GLY A 65 -0.85 11.42 22.32
CA GLY A 65 -1.72 12.10 23.28
C GLY A 65 -2.36 11.19 24.33
N ILE A 66 -2.17 9.88 24.24
CA ILE A 66 -2.63 8.91 25.25
C ILE A 66 -1.43 8.40 26.05
N GLU A 67 -0.41 7.89 25.36
CA GLU A 67 0.77 7.31 26.00
C GLU A 67 1.78 8.38 26.44
N LYS A 68 1.82 9.50 25.71
CA LYS A 68 2.69 10.65 25.97
C LYS A 68 1.93 11.95 25.75
N PRO A 69 2.20 12.99 26.56
CA PRO A 69 1.66 14.33 26.29
C PRO A 69 1.97 14.80 24.88
N LEU A 70 0.99 15.41 24.22
CA LEU A 70 1.14 16.04 22.91
C LEU A 70 1.97 17.32 23.07
N THR A 71 3.28 17.18 22.91
CA THR A 71 4.22 18.30 22.85
C THR A 71 4.63 18.53 21.40
N ASP A 72 4.80 19.79 21.01
CA ASP A 72 5.29 20.12 19.68
C ASP A 72 6.67 19.51 19.45
N GLY A 73 6.88 19.01 18.24
CA GLY A 73 8.16 18.42 17.87
C GLY A 73 8.03 17.33 16.82
N VAL A 74 9.15 16.65 16.60
CA VAL A 74 9.28 15.56 15.66
C VAL A 74 9.85 14.36 16.40
N GLU A 75 9.18 13.23 16.28
CA GLU A 75 9.65 11.93 16.74
C GLU A 75 9.87 11.03 15.53
N SER A 76 10.88 10.19 15.57
CA SER A 76 11.18 9.28 14.47
C SER A 76 11.73 7.96 14.99
N GLY A 77 11.50 6.90 14.23
CA GLY A 77 11.99 5.58 14.56
C GLY A 77 11.92 4.63 13.38
N ALA A 78 12.20 3.36 13.65
CA ALA A 78 12.06 2.29 12.69
C ALA A 78 11.29 1.14 13.34
N GLU A 79 10.48 0.46 12.54
CA GLU A 79 9.73 -0.73 12.94
C GLU A 79 10.19 -1.90 12.06
N GLY A 80 10.94 -2.83 12.65
CA GLY A 80 11.60 -3.90 11.91
C GLY A 80 12.68 -3.40 10.95
N GLU A 81 12.91 -4.13 9.85
CA GLU A 81 14.02 -3.85 8.92
C GLU A 81 13.64 -2.91 7.76
N SER A 82 12.35 -2.72 7.49
CA SER A 82 11.89 -2.06 6.25
C SER A 82 10.95 -0.87 6.45
N LEU A 83 10.53 -0.55 7.68
CA LEU A 83 9.65 0.59 7.93
C LEU A 83 10.39 1.65 8.74
N THR A 84 10.54 2.84 8.17
CA THR A 84 11.01 4.02 8.90
C THR A 84 9.85 4.98 9.07
N TRP A 85 9.66 5.54 10.26
CA TRP A 85 8.54 6.43 10.53
C TRP A 85 8.97 7.74 11.15
N THR A 86 8.11 8.75 10.98
CA THR A 86 8.27 10.08 11.56
C THR A 86 6.89 10.60 11.96
N VAL A 87 6.75 11.03 13.21
CA VAL A 87 5.56 11.71 13.74
C VAL A 87 5.92 13.17 13.97
N THR A 88 5.11 14.08 13.44
CA THR A 88 5.26 15.51 13.62
C THR A 88 4.03 16.07 14.32
N VAL A 89 4.25 16.80 15.41
CA VAL A 89 3.22 17.50 16.18
C VAL A 89 3.47 18.99 16.06
N ILE A 90 2.47 19.72 15.57
CA ILE A 90 2.49 21.18 15.46
C ILE A 90 1.19 21.78 15.97
N ASP A 91 1.24 23.04 16.38
CA ASP A 91 0.04 23.84 16.62
C ASP A 91 -0.80 23.97 15.35
N GLU A 92 -2.10 23.74 15.50
CA GLU A 92 -3.08 24.08 14.48
C GLU A 92 -3.49 25.54 14.68
N PRO A 93 -3.24 26.44 13.70
CA PRO A 93 -3.65 27.84 13.83
C PRO A 93 -5.18 27.93 13.91
N THR A 94 -5.68 28.45 15.02
CA THR A 94 -7.08 28.82 15.21
C THR A 94 -7.21 30.35 15.20
N GLU A 95 -8.28 30.87 14.59
CA GLU A 95 -8.62 32.30 14.61
C GLU A 95 -9.24 32.69 15.97
N ASP A 96 -8.52 32.43 17.06
CA ASP A 96 -8.99 32.70 18.42
C ASP A 96 -8.86 34.19 18.80
N SER A 97 -8.16 34.99 18.01
CA SER A 97 -7.80 36.38 18.33
C SER A 97 -8.99 37.35 18.38
N ASP A 98 -10.10 37.04 17.72
CA ASP A 98 -11.34 37.85 17.75
C ASP A 98 -12.48 37.15 18.53
N ASN A 99 -12.18 36.04 19.21
CA ASN A 99 -13.20 35.26 19.92
C ASN A 99 -13.42 35.83 21.34
N PRO A 100 -14.62 36.33 21.68
CA PRO A 100 -14.91 36.84 23.01
C PRO A 100 -14.85 35.75 24.10
N ILE A 101 -14.90 34.48 23.69
CA ILE A 101 -14.78 33.32 24.58
C ILE A 101 -13.43 32.67 24.33
N ARG A 102 -12.59 32.60 25.36
CA ARG A 102 -11.32 31.85 25.30
C ARG A 102 -11.64 30.35 25.29
N PRO A 103 -11.41 29.60 24.19
CA PRO A 103 -11.70 28.17 24.22
C PRO A 103 -10.81 27.44 25.24
N PRO A 104 -11.34 26.43 25.97
CA PRO A 104 -10.58 25.71 26.98
C PRO A 104 -9.55 24.72 26.38
N TYR A 105 -9.58 24.52 25.06
CA TYR A 105 -8.71 23.58 24.35
C TYR A 105 -7.93 24.30 23.23
N LEU A 106 -6.72 23.81 22.98
CA LEU A 106 -5.91 24.11 21.81
C LEU A 106 -5.96 22.92 20.85
N LEU A 107 -5.86 23.18 19.55
CA LEU A 107 -5.79 22.14 18.54
C LEU A 107 -4.32 21.91 18.16
N LYS A 108 -3.91 20.64 18.17
CA LYS A 108 -2.62 20.19 17.65
C LYS A 108 -2.86 19.30 16.44
N ARG A 109 -2.09 19.51 15.38
CA ARG A 109 -2.04 18.61 14.23
C ARG A 109 -0.95 17.59 14.44
N VAL A 110 -1.31 16.33 14.31
CA VAL A 110 -0.38 15.21 14.42
C VAL A 110 -0.34 14.50 13.08
N THR A 111 0.84 14.48 12.46
CA THR A 111 1.07 13.84 11.17
C THR A 111 2.03 12.67 11.37
N ALA A 112 1.59 11.46 11.05
CA ALA A 112 2.42 10.26 11.04
C ALA A 112 2.74 9.88 9.59
N LYS A 113 4.03 9.86 9.27
CA LYS A 113 4.57 9.47 7.97
C LYS A 113 5.38 8.20 8.13
N VAL A 114 5.03 7.17 7.36
CA VAL A 114 5.73 5.89 7.33
C VAL A 114 6.27 5.67 5.93
N ILE A 115 7.56 5.42 5.85
CA ILE A 115 8.32 5.12 4.64
C ILE A 115 8.57 3.61 4.59
N VAL A 116 8.23 2.99 3.46
CA VAL A 116 8.55 1.59 3.17
C VAL A 116 9.88 1.55 2.42
N GLY A 117 10.93 1.09 3.10
CA GLY A 117 12.24 0.82 2.54
C GLY A 117 12.23 -0.50 1.77
N SER A 118 12.70 -0.48 0.52
CA SER A 118 12.90 -1.71 -0.24
C SER A 118 14.20 -2.37 0.20
N THR A 119 14.14 -3.57 0.80
CA THR A 119 15.33 -4.39 1.05
C THR A 119 15.98 -4.90 -0.25
N ALA A 120 15.27 -4.79 -1.38
CA ALA A 120 15.61 -5.47 -2.63
C ALA A 120 16.31 -4.62 -3.70
N SER A 121 16.67 -3.35 -3.46
CA SER A 121 17.39 -2.59 -4.49
C SER A 121 18.21 -1.43 -3.96
N ARG A 122 19.54 -1.59 -4.01
CA ARG A 122 20.52 -0.53 -3.75
C ARG A 122 20.74 0.38 -4.97
N ASN A 123 20.10 0.10 -6.11
CA ASN A 123 20.39 0.77 -7.39
C ASN A 123 19.16 1.14 -8.25
N SER A 124 17.96 1.18 -7.67
CA SER A 124 16.79 1.71 -8.38
C SER A 124 16.31 2.98 -7.73
N THR A 125 16.03 3.98 -8.56
CA THR A 125 15.07 5.06 -8.31
C THR A 125 13.65 4.47 -8.11
N ASP A 126 13.50 3.41 -7.30
CA ASP A 126 12.18 2.94 -6.87
C ASP A 126 11.68 4.04 -5.96
N ALA A 127 10.62 4.71 -6.41
CA ALA A 127 10.00 5.79 -5.68
C ALA A 127 9.74 5.29 -4.26
N GLN A 128 10.47 5.83 -3.30
CA GLN A 128 10.35 5.49 -1.89
C GLN A 128 8.87 5.64 -1.52
N ARG A 129 8.20 4.52 -1.27
CA ARG A 129 6.75 4.51 -1.03
C ARG A 129 6.50 4.99 0.39
N SER A 130 5.54 5.88 0.58
CA SER A 130 5.18 6.37 1.91
C SER A 130 3.67 6.42 2.11
N VAL A 131 3.25 6.12 3.34
CA VAL A 131 1.91 6.36 3.85
C VAL A 131 1.98 7.53 4.81
N GLU A 132 1.12 8.53 4.61
CA GLU A 132 1.02 9.70 5.49
C GLU A 132 -0.42 9.83 5.97
N LEU A 133 -0.60 9.84 7.28
CA LEU A 133 -1.89 10.05 7.93
C LEU A 133 -1.79 11.27 8.85
N THR A 134 -2.85 12.07 8.88
CA THR A 134 -2.91 13.26 9.73
C THR A 134 -4.19 13.23 10.55
N THR A 135 -4.10 13.66 11.80
CA THR A 135 -5.24 13.83 12.69
C THR A 135 -5.12 15.14 13.48
N LEU A 136 -6.26 15.61 13.99
CA LEU A 136 -6.34 16.76 14.90
C LEU A 136 -6.64 16.25 16.31
N ARG A 137 -5.90 16.76 17.29
CA ARG A 137 -6.08 16.45 18.70
C ARG A 137 -6.37 17.73 19.47
N ALA A 138 -7.41 17.71 20.30
CA ALA A 138 -7.70 18.78 21.25
C ALA A 138 -6.91 18.54 22.55
N VAL A 139 -6.19 19.55 23.01
CA VAL A 139 -5.34 19.49 24.20
C VAL A 139 -5.77 20.60 25.15
N PRO A 140 -5.92 20.34 26.47
CA PRO A 140 -6.30 21.39 27.41
C PRO A 140 -5.32 22.57 27.35
N ARG A 141 -5.87 23.77 27.30
CA ARG A 141 -5.06 24.99 27.31
C ARG A 141 -4.42 25.16 28.69
N PRO A 142 -3.10 25.36 28.80
CA PRO A 142 -2.46 25.58 30.09
C PRO A 142 -3.02 26.85 30.76
N PRO A 143 -3.16 26.85 32.10
CA PRO A 143 -3.61 28.02 32.84
C PRO A 143 -2.61 29.17 32.67
N LEU A 144 -3.11 30.40 32.70
CA LEU A 144 -2.26 31.60 32.70
C LEU A 144 -1.33 31.52 33.92
N ALA A 145 -0.02 31.56 33.70
CA ALA A 145 0.93 31.76 34.79
C ALA A 145 0.64 33.14 35.42
N GLN A 146 0.36 33.14 36.73
CA GLN A 146 0.14 34.35 37.53
C GLN A 146 1.46 35.09 37.77
#